data_AF-A0A959UJI8-F1
#
_entry.id   AF-A0A959UJI8-F1
#
_cell.length_a   1.000
_cell.length_b   1.000
_cell.length_c   1.000
_cell.angle_alpha   90.00
_cell.angle_beta   90.00
_cell.angle_gamma   90.00
#
_symmetry.space_group_name_H-M   'P 1'
#
loop_
_entity.id
_entity.type
_entity.pdbx_description
1 polymer ?
#
loop_
_entity_poly.entity_id
_entity_poly.type
_entity_poly.pdbx_seq_one_letter_code
_entity_poly.pdbx_strand_id
1 'polypeptide(L)'
;MKIKASLLTLAIINVLFSNPSAWGQIQVTTMPEVTAVDLVETILGGGIEYSNVVYQGAEIASGVFTNADSTNLSLSCGVFLTSGSGNNIPGPNLMPNKSTNNQMPGHSLLNSMSMGPTYDASVLEFDFIPQNDSIKIRYVFGGEAYNEWVNSYVDNDICGIFVSGINPNGGFYSDTNIALVPDTNLSVCVSNINNGVSSPGFPPTGPCENCEYYNDNTGGQSLEYDGFTTLLTAKLAVIPFEEYHLVIGAADEGDHIYDCGIFV
;
A
#
# COMPACT_ATOMS: atom_id res chain seq x y z
N MET A 1 67.43 -52.61 1.97
CA MET A 1 66.31 -52.05 1.19
C MET A 1 65.31 -51.43 2.18
N LYS A 2 65.40 -50.13 2.45
CA LYS A 2 64.53 -49.43 3.43
C LYS A 2 63.61 -48.48 2.66
N ILE A 3 62.31 -48.71 2.77
CA ILE A 3 61.25 -47.90 2.16
C ILE A 3 60.97 -46.72 3.09
N LYS A 4 61.00 -45.49 2.55
CA LYS A 4 60.56 -44.27 3.26
C LYS A 4 59.05 -44.13 3.08
N ALA A 5 58.29 -44.16 4.18
CA ALA A 5 56.90 -43.75 4.19
C ALA A 5 56.81 -42.24 4.46
N SER A 6 56.15 -41.51 3.56
CA SER A 6 55.87 -40.07 3.68
C SER A 6 54.56 -39.88 4.43
N LEU A 7 54.55 -39.13 5.53
CA LEU A 7 53.32 -38.70 6.19
C LEU A 7 52.72 -37.52 5.42
N LEU A 8 51.51 -37.70 4.91
CA LEU A 8 50.69 -36.62 4.35
C LEU A 8 49.81 -36.05 5.47
N THR A 9 50.08 -34.82 5.90
CA THR A 9 49.26 -34.13 6.90
C THR A 9 48.07 -33.49 6.18
N LEU A 10 46.85 -34.00 6.42
CA LEU A 10 45.62 -33.46 5.84
C LEU A 10 45.14 -32.29 6.72
N ALA A 11 45.24 -31.06 6.22
CA ALA A 11 44.67 -29.89 6.88
C ALA A 11 43.18 -29.79 6.55
N ILE A 12 42.32 -29.95 7.56
CA ILE A 12 40.86 -29.76 7.43
C ILE A 12 40.59 -28.26 7.57
N ILE A 13 40.25 -27.59 6.47
CA ILE A 13 39.77 -26.21 6.46
C ILE A 13 38.26 -26.25 6.79
N ASN A 14 37.89 -25.83 8.00
CA ASN A 14 36.49 -25.56 8.33
C ASN A 14 36.08 -24.24 7.65
N VAL A 15 35.42 -24.36 6.49
CA VAL A 15 34.72 -23.23 5.87
C VAL A 15 33.43 -23.01 6.66
N LEU A 16 33.41 -21.95 7.47
CA LEU A 16 32.17 -21.44 8.06
C LEU A 16 31.32 -20.85 6.93
N PHE A 17 30.32 -21.59 6.47
CA PHE A 17 29.26 -21.03 5.64
C PHE A 17 28.37 -20.17 6.54
N SER A 18 28.60 -18.86 6.53
CA SER A 18 27.57 -17.92 6.96
C SER A 18 26.46 -18.00 5.92
N ASN A 19 25.33 -18.62 6.25
CA ASN A 19 24.12 -18.44 5.46
C ASN A 19 23.75 -16.96 5.58
N PRO A 20 23.81 -16.14 4.52
CA PRO A 20 23.13 -14.86 4.58
C PRO A 20 21.65 -15.19 4.79
N SER A 21 21.06 -14.64 5.84
CA SER A 21 19.61 -14.65 6.01
C SER A 21 19.03 -13.89 4.81
N ALA A 22 18.64 -14.61 3.75
CA ALA A 22 17.86 -14.02 2.67
C ALA A 22 16.47 -13.79 3.25
N TRP A 23 16.14 -12.53 3.57
CA TRP A 23 14.76 -12.18 3.85
C TRP A 23 14.01 -12.26 2.53
N GLY A 24 12.89 -12.99 2.53
CA GLY A 24 11.99 -12.96 1.38
C GLY A 24 11.55 -11.51 1.16
N GLN A 25 11.60 -11.05 -0.09
CA GLN A 25 11.00 -9.77 -0.45
C GLN A 25 9.55 -10.00 -0.85
N ILE A 26 8.70 -9.00 -0.63
CA ILE A 26 7.41 -8.93 -1.30
C ILE A 26 7.62 -9.13 -2.80
N GLN A 27 6.79 -9.97 -3.42
CA GLN A 27 6.84 -10.21 -4.85
C GLN A 27 5.63 -9.51 -5.47
N VAL A 28 5.87 -8.72 -6.52
CA VAL A 28 4.84 -7.94 -7.21
C VAL A 28 4.68 -8.44 -8.65
N THR A 29 3.46 -8.40 -9.13
CA THR A 29 3.12 -8.65 -10.54
C THR A 29 2.21 -7.52 -10.99
N THR A 30 2.70 -6.65 -11.86
CA THR A 30 1.98 -5.46 -12.31
C THR A 30 0.99 -5.80 -13.43
N MET A 31 0.06 -4.89 -13.73
CA MET A 31 -0.61 -4.95 -15.03
C MET A 31 0.43 -4.74 -16.17
N PRO A 32 0.20 -5.27 -17.38
CA PRO A 32 -0.95 -6.08 -17.79
C PRO A 32 -0.75 -7.60 -17.58
N GLU A 33 0.26 -8.03 -16.81
CA GLU A 33 0.45 -9.46 -16.49
C GLU A 33 -0.71 -10.01 -15.64
N VAL A 34 -1.28 -9.16 -14.79
CA VAL A 34 -2.62 -9.32 -14.22
C VAL A 34 -3.59 -8.32 -14.83
N THR A 35 -4.88 -8.63 -14.80
CA THR A 35 -5.96 -7.78 -15.29
C THR A 35 -6.70 -7.09 -14.13
N ALA A 36 -7.47 -6.04 -14.43
CA ALA A 36 -8.31 -5.40 -13.43
C ALA A 36 -9.31 -6.39 -12.78
N VAL A 37 -9.79 -7.38 -13.53
CA VAL A 37 -10.64 -8.46 -13.01
C VAL A 37 -9.87 -9.32 -12.00
N ASP A 38 -8.61 -9.68 -12.30
CA ASP A 38 -7.77 -10.43 -11.34
C ASP A 38 -7.55 -9.63 -10.04
N LEU A 39 -7.45 -8.29 -10.11
CA LEU A 39 -7.35 -7.43 -8.93
C LEU A 39 -8.63 -7.54 -8.06
N VAL A 40 -9.80 -7.41 -8.67
CA VAL A 40 -11.09 -7.53 -7.95
C VAL A 40 -11.23 -8.93 -7.34
N GLU A 41 -10.96 -9.98 -8.09
CA GLU A 41 -11.03 -11.37 -7.57
C GLU A 41 -10.04 -11.63 -6.44
N THR A 42 -8.91 -10.92 -6.40
CA THR A 42 -7.91 -11.03 -5.32
C THR A 42 -8.41 -10.41 -4.01
N ILE A 43 -9.14 -9.29 -4.06
CA ILE A 43 -9.62 -8.57 -2.85
C ILE A 43 -11.00 -9.04 -2.36
N LEU A 44 -11.78 -9.72 -3.20
CA LEU A 44 -13.14 -10.13 -2.83
C LEU A 44 -13.15 -11.31 -1.86
N GLY A 45 -13.93 -11.14 -0.79
CA GLY A 45 -14.34 -12.23 0.08
C GLY A 45 -15.47 -13.07 -0.51
N GLY A 46 -15.69 -14.26 0.03
CA GLY A 46 -16.82 -15.11 -0.38
C GLY A 46 -18.18 -14.44 -0.12
N GLY A 47 -19.15 -14.70 -1.00
CA GLY A 47 -20.51 -14.17 -0.86
C GLY A 47 -20.69 -12.74 -1.36
N ILE A 48 -19.86 -12.31 -2.32
CA ILE A 48 -19.99 -11.03 -3.02
C ILE A 48 -20.03 -11.33 -4.53
N GLU A 49 -21.08 -10.87 -5.19
CA GLU A 49 -21.11 -10.81 -6.66
C GLU A 49 -20.55 -9.46 -7.11
N TYR A 50 -19.90 -9.40 -8.27
CA TYR A 50 -19.30 -8.17 -8.77
C TYR A 50 -19.49 -8.00 -10.28
N SER A 51 -19.42 -6.75 -10.77
CA SER A 51 -19.50 -6.42 -12.19
C SER A 51 -18.85 -5.07 -12.50
N ASN A 52 -18.83 -4.68 -13.78
CA ASN A 52 -18.40 -3.35 -14.24
C ASN A 52 -17.00 -2.93 -13.76
N VAL A 53 -16.05 -3.87 -13.76
CA VAL A 53 -14.68 -3.63 -13.32
C VAL A 53 -13.95 -2.68 -14.29
N VAL A 54 -13.43 -1.59 -13.75
CA VAL A 54 -12.63 -0.59 -14.47
C VAL A 54 -11.39 -0.25 -13.66
N TYR A 55 -10.25 -0.17 -14.34
CA TYR A 55 -9.03 0.38 -13.77
C TYR A 55 -8.64 1.66 -14.52
N GLN A 56 -8.29 2.70 -13.77
CA GLN A 56 -7.74 3.96 -14.26
C GLN A 56 -6.38 4.18 -13.62
N GLY A 57 -5.33 4.25 -14.45
CA GLY A 57 -3.96 4.50 -14.02
C GLY A 57 -2.97 3.92 -15.01
N ALA A 58 -1.68 4.06 -14.74
CA ALA A 58 -0.65 3.37 -15.53
C ALA A 58 -0.66 1.88 -15.19
N GLU A 59 -0.35 1.00 -16.16
CA GLU A 59 -0.35 -0.45 -15.92
C GLU A 59 0.68 -0.87 -14.85
N ILE A 60 1.84 -0.20 -14.82
CA ILE A 60 2.86 -0.46 -13.80
C ILE A 60 2.46 0.00 -12.39
N ALA A 61 1.40 0.79 -12.27
CA ALA A 61 0.95 1.45 -11.04
C ALA A 61 -0.11 0.63 -10.27
N SER A 62 -0.40 -0.59 -10.74
CA SER A 62 -1.29 -1.53 -10.07
C SER A 62 -0.85 -2.96 -10.31
N GLY A 63 -1.32 -3.86 -9.44
CA GLY A 63 -1.01 -5.27 -9.55
C GLY A 63 -1.36 -6.05 -8.30
N VAL A 64 -0.89 -7.29 -8.27
CA VAL A 64 -0.98 -8.15 -7.09
C VAL A 64 0.37 -8.26 -6.41
N PHE A 65 0.34 -8.45 -5.09
CA PHE A 65 1.53 -8.79 -4.31
C PHE A 65 1.36 -10.10 -3.55
N THR A 66 2.47 -10.81 -3.35
CA THR A 66 2.54 -12.06 -2.58
C THR A 66 3.81 -12.09 -1.73
N ASN A 67 3.93 -13.12 -0.88
CA ASN A 67 5.10 -13.32 0.00
C ASN A 67 5.31 -12.18 1.01
N ALA A 68 4.27 -11.40 1.32
CA ALA A 68 4.36 -10.28 2.24
C ALA A 68 4.32 -10.70 3.72
N ASP A 69 4.10 -11.99 4.04
CA ASP A 69 4.34 -12.56 5.38
C ASP A 69 5.79 -12.42 5.86
N SER A 70 6.72 -12.22 4.91
CA SER A 70 8.13 -11.96 5.18
C SER A 70 8.46 -10.48 5.41
N THR A 71 7.44 -9.60 5.39
CA THR A 71 7.58 -8.15 5.54
C THR A 71 6.86 -7.63 6.78
N ASN A 72 7.07 -6.35 7.07
CA ASN A 72 6.37 -5.58 8.09
C ASN A 72 5.01 -5.02 7.63
N LEU A 73 4.53 -5.36 6.42
CA LEU A 73 3.26 -4.87 5.86
C LEU A 73 2.03 -5.41 6.61
N SER A 74 2.16 -6.51 7.36
CA SER A 74 1.03 -7.14 8.07
C SER A 74 -0.11 -7.65 7.17
N LEU A 75 0.15 -7.75 5.86
CA LEU A 75 -0.66 -8.43 4.85
C LEU A 75 0.20 -9.54 4.23
N SER A 76 -0.40 -10.69 3.90
CA SER A 76 0.33 -11.84 3.31
C SER A 76 0.44 -11.74 1.79
N CYS A 77 -0.63 -11.25 1.17
CA CYS A 77 -0.84 -11.07 -0.26
C CYS A 77 -2.04 -10.14 -0.46
N GLY A 78 -2.21 -9.61 -1.67
CA GLY A 78 -3.31 -8.70 -1.96
C GLY A 78 -3.10 -7.93 -3.25
N VAL A 79 -3.80 -6.80 -3.38
CA VAL A 79 -3.66 -5.84 -4.47
C VAL A 79 -2.92 -4.61 -3.99
N PHE A 80 -2.07 -4.03 -4.84
CA PHE A 80 -1.54 -2.68 -4.63
C PHE A 80 -2.07 -1.74 -5.72
N LEU A 81 -2.34 -0.51 -5.32
CA LEU A 81 -2.59 0.64 -6.20
C LEU A 81 -1.66 1.75 -5.73
N THR A 82 -0.76 2.20 -6.59
CA THR A 82 0.27 3.20 -6.25
C THR A 82 0.26 4.32 -7.26
N SER A 83 0.61 5.54 -6.85
CA SER A 83 0.89 6.63 -7.80
C SER A 83 2.23 6.46 -8.53
N GLY A 84 3.06 5.53 -8.04
CA GLY A 84 4.35 5.18 -8.59
C GLY A 84 4.37 3.95 -9.49
N SER A 85 5.47 3.21 -9.38
CA SER A 85 5.63 1.90 -10.02
C SER A 85 5.58 0.80 -8.97
N GLY A 86 4.76 -0.23 -9.19
CA GLY A 86 4.75 -1.43 -8.35
C GLY A 86 6.11 -2.09 -8.25
N ASN A 87 6.97 -1.94 -9.26
CA ASN A 87 8.34 -2.45 -9.25
C ASN A 87 9.26 -1.74 -8.24
N ASN A 88 8.84 -0.59 -7.71
CA ASN A 88 9.56 0.13 -6.66
C ASN A 88 9.16 -0.34 -5.25
N ILE A 89 8.04 -1.06 -5.09
CA ILE A 89 7.54 -1.50 -3.77
C ILE A 89 8.53 -2.41 -3.03
N PRO A 90 9.15 -3.43 -3.67
CA PRO A 90 10.07 -4.32 -2.97
C PRO A 90 11.29 -3.55 -2.42
N GLY A 91 11.54 -3.69 -1.11
CA GLY A 91 12.71 -3.07 -0.48
C GLY A 91 14.04 -3.75 -0.84
N PRO A 92 15.14 -3.46 -0.14
CA PRO A 92 15.22 -2.57 1.03
C PRO A 92 14.98 -1.11 0.67
N ASN A 93 14.44 -0.32 1.63
CA ASN A 93 14.37 1.14 1.54
C ASN A 93 15.79 1.72 1.50
N LEU A 94 16.19 2.16 0.31
CA LEU A 94 17.51 2.75 0.06
C LEU A 94 17.45 4.20 -0.44
N MET A 95 16.28 4.69 -0.84
CA MET A 95 16.13 6.04 -1.38
C MET A 95 14.96 6.75 -0.69
N PRO A 96 15.17 7.96 -0.15
CA PRO A 96 14.14 8.69 0.60
C PRO A 96 13.09 9.40 -0.29
N ASN A 97 12.98 8.96 -1.55
CA ASN A 97 12.14 9.58 -2.58
C ASN A 97 12.07 8.70 -3.85
N LYS A 98 11.97 7.37 -3.69
CA LYS A 98 11.85 6.46 -4.83
C LYS A 98 10.55 6.74 -5.58
N SER A 99 10.69 7.39 -6.74
CA SER A 99 9.52 7.82 -7.50
C SER A 99 9.48 7.34 -8.95
N THR A 100 8.27 7.29 -9.53
CA THR A 100 8.00 7.15 -10.94
C THR A 100 6.81 8.01 -11.35
N ASN A 101 7.08 9.14 -12.01
CA ASN A 101 6.04 9.94 -12.66
C ASN A 101 5.41 9.15 -13.82
N ASN A 102 4.14 8.79 -13.65
CA ASN A 102 3.37 8.02 -14.61
C ASN A 102 2.71 8.87 -15.71
N GLN A 103 2.74 10.20 -15.56
CA GLN A 103 2.10 11.18 -16.45
C GLN A 103 0.59 10.93 -16.59
N MET A 104 -0.02 10.40 -15.53
CA MET A 104 -1.44 10.13 -15.44
C MET A 104 -2.15 11.28 -14.71
N PRO A 105 -3.42 11.57 -15.06
CA PRO A 105 -4.20 12.54 -14.31
C PRO A 105 -4.48 12.03 -12.89
N GLY A 106 -4.78 12.95 -11.97
CA GLY A 106 -5.41 12.61 -10.70
C GLY A 106 -6.85 12.11 -10.83
N HIS A 107 -7.51 11.93 -9.69
CA HIS A 107 -8.90 11.47 -9.61
C HIS A 107 -9.78 12.45 -8.82
N SER A 108 -11.01 12.69 -9.29
CA SER A 108 -11.92 13.68 -8.68
C SER A 108 -12.33 13.33 -7.25
N LEU A 109 -12.54 12.05 -6.93
CA LEU A 109 -12.85 11.62 -5.57
C LEU A 109 -11.66 11.83 -4.62
N LEU A 110 -10.44 11.59 -5.10
CA LEU A 110 -9.23 11.86 -4.32
C LEU A 110 -9.03 13.37 -4.14
N ASN A 111 -9.26 14.17 -5.19
CA ASN A 111 -9.27 15.64 -5.13
C ASN A 111 -10.22 16.21 -4.06
N SER A 112 -11.30 15.49 -3.73
CA SER A 112 -12.28 15.93 -2.73
C SER A 112 -11.76 15.85 -1.29
N MET A 113 -10.66 15.12 -1.08
CA MET A 113 -10.03 14.92 0.22
C MET A 113 -8.68 15.64 0.35
N SER A 114 -8.08 16.04 -0.76
CA SER A 114 -6.85 16.84 -0.82
C SER A 114 -7.14 18.34 -0.78
N MET A 115 -6.10 19.13 -0.53
CA MET A 115 -6.13 20.60 -0.59
C MET A 115 -5.89 21.15 -2.00
N GLY A 116 -5.47 20.29 -2.94
CA GLY A 116 -5.18 20.62 -4.33
C GLY A 116 -5.54 19.49 -5.30
N PRO A 117 -5.22 19.64 -6.60
CA PRO A 117 -5.34 18.54 -7.55
C PRO A 117 -4.39 17.40 -7.17
N THR A 118 -4.82 16.19 -7.49
CA THR A 118 -4.00 14.98 -7.42
C THR A 118 -3.37 14.66 -8.77
N TYR A 119 -2.34 13.83 -8.73
CA TYR A 119 -1.61 13.36 -9.90
C TYR A 119 -1.36 11.85 -9.81
N ASP A 120 -1.09 11.25 -10.97
CA ASP A 120 -0.72 9.84 -11.07
C ASP A 120 -1.68 8.87 -10.36
N ALA A 121 -2.99 9.13 -10.44
CA ALA A 121 -3.96 8.30 -9.73
C ALA A 121 -3.99 6.86 -10.26
N SER A 122 -3.95 5.90 -9.33
CA SER A 122 -4.18 4.48 -9.56
C SER A 122 -5.45 4.08 -8.84
N VAL A 123 -6.51 3.84 -9.61
CA VAL A 123 -7.89 3.68 -9.13
C VAL A 123 -8.52 2.45 -9.75
N LEU A 124 -9.05 1.58 -8.90
CA LEU A 124 -9.87 0.43 -9.26
C LEU A 124 -11.32 0.69 -8.83
N GLU A 125 -12.26 0.51 -9.75
CA GLU A 125 -13.68 0.65 -9.47
C GLU A 125 -14.48 -0.53 -10.02
N PHE A 126 -15.55 -0.89 -9.30
CA PHE A 126 -16.46 -1.96 -9.69
C PHE A 126 -17.75 -1.89 -8.88
N ASP A 127 -18.79 -2.54 -9.40
CA ASP A 127 -20.05 -2.73 -8.68
C ASP A 127 -20.02 -4.06 -7.93
N PHE A 128 -20.63 -4.11 -6.74
CA PHE A 128 -20.74 -5.31 -5.94
C PHE A 128 -22.12 -5.47 -5.30
N ILE A 129 -22.51 -6.73 -5.10
CA ILE A 129 -23.75 -7.13 -4.42
C ILE A 129 -23.36 -8.06 -3.26
N PRO A 130 -23.42 -7.60 -1.99
CA PRO A 130 -23.03 -8.38 -0.83
C PRO A 130 -24.17 -9.29 -0.35
N GLN A 131 -23.86 -10.50 0.10
CA GLN A 131 -24.84 -11.38 0.76
C GLN A 131 -25.01 -11.10 2.26
N ASN A 132 -24.12 -10.31 2.85
CA ASN A 132 -24.09 -9.98 4.28
C ASN A 132 -24.47 -8.51 4.52
N ASP A 133 -24.72 -8.16 5.77
CA ASP A 133 -25.13 -6.80 6.21
C ASP A 133 -23.96 -5.82 6.41
N SER A 134 -22.74 -6.27 6.12
CA SER A 134 -21.54 -5.46 6.26
C SER A 134 -20.41 -5.92 5.34
N ILE A 135 -19.58 -4.97 4.92
CA ILE A 135 -18.30 -5.23 4.26
C ILE A 135 -17.15 -4.80 5.17
N LYS A 136 -16.00 -5.46 4.98
CA LYS A 136 -14.75 -5.13 5.68
C LYS A 136 -13.60 -5.19 4.68
N ILE A 137 -12.82 -4.12 4.61
CA ILE A 137 -11.66 -4.03 3.74
C ILE A 137 -10.47 -3.75 4.64
N ARG A 138 -9.50 -4.66 4.62
CA ARG A 138 -8.24 -4.49 5.35
C ARG A 138 -7.27 -3.83 4.39
N TYR A 139 -6.52 -2.85 4.87
CA TYR A 139 -5.57 -2.15 4.01
C TYR A 139 -4.42 -1.53 4.79
N VAL A 140 -3.34 -1.24 4.08
CA VAL A 140 -2.21 -0.43 4.53
C VAL A 140 -1.98 0.69 3.54
N PHE A 141 -1.72 1.89 4.02
CA PHE A 141 -1.28 3.02 3.21
C PHE A 141 0.21 3.27 3.44
N GLY A 142 0.99 3.54 2.40
CA GLY A 142 2.42 3.85 2.51
C GLY A 142 2.84 4.89 1.49
N GLY A 143 3.99 5.51 1.70
CA GLY A 143 4.52 6.51 0.78
C GLY A 143 5.92 7.00 1.12
N GLU A 144 6.49 7.73 0.16
CA GLU A 144 7.80 8.37 0.20
C GLU A 144 7.76 9.77 0.82
N ALA A 145 6.58 10.37 1.00
CA ALA A 145 6.46 11.68 1.65
C ALA A 145 6.70 11.64 3.17
N TYR A 146 6.62 10.45 3.77
CA TYR A 146 7.15 10.23 5.11
C TYR A 146 8.67 10.28 5.04
N ASN A 147 9.40 10.99 5.89
CA ASN A 147 8.96 11.84 6.98
C ASN A 147 9.23 13.33 6.72
N GLU A 148 9.74 13.66 5.55
CA GLU A 148 10.26 14.97 5.20
C GLU A 148 9.13 15.96 4.91
N TRP A 149 7.99 15.46 4.44
CA TRP A 149 6.89 16.27 3.93
C TRP A 149 5.59 16.13 4.72
N VAL A 150 5.68 15.60 5.93
CA VAL A 150 4.58 15.57 6.89
C VAL A 150 4.02 16.99 7.11
N ASN A 151 2.70 17.15 6.99
CA ASN A 151 1.98 18.45 7.05
C ASN A 151 2.37 19.46 5.96
N SER A 152 3.06 19.01 4.92
CA SER A 152 3.34 19.83 3.74
C SER A 152 2.07 20.02 2.91
N TYR A 153 1.90 21.21 2.34
CA TYR A 153 0.85 21.47 1.36
C TYR A 153 1.18 20.92 -0.04
N VAL A 154 2.42 20.43 -0.23
CA VAL A 154 2.91 20.01 -1.55
C VAL A 154 3.00 18.49 -1.74
N ASP A 155 3.03 17.69 -0.67
CA ASP A 155 3.21 16.22 -0.71
C ASP A 155 2.44 15.54 0.43
N ASN A 156 1.12 15.75 0.47
CA ASN A 156 0.25 15.11 1.45
C ASN A 156 -0.50 13.94 0.81
N ASP A 157 0.24 12.94 0.37
CA ASP A 157 -0.32 11.85 -0.41
C ASP A 157 -1.52 11.19 0.26
N ILE A 158 -2.48 10.79 -0.57
CA ILE A 158 -3.79 10.36 -0.11
C ILE A 158 -4.19 9.00 -0.69
N CYS A 159 -4.98 8.26 0.09
CA CYS A 159 -5.71 7.11 -0.39
C CYS A 159 -7.20 7.21 0.02
N GLY A 160 -8.05 6.49 -0.71
CA GLY A 160 -9.48 6.49 -0.46
C GLY A 160 -10.13 5.16 -0.80
N ILE A 161 -11.20 4.86 -0.08
CA ILE A 161 -12.14 3.78 -0.39
C ILE A 161 -13.52 4.41 -0.34
N PHE A 162 -14.13 4.64 -1.49
CA PHE A 162 -15.42 5.30 -1.62
C PHE A 162 -16.51 4.28 -1.92
N VAL A 163 -17.66 4.44 -1.28
CA VAL A 163 -18.83 3.61 -1.56
C VAL A 163 -20.03 4.49 -1.88
N SER A 164 -20.72 4.11 -2.95
CA SER A 164 -22.02 4.65 -3.35
C SER A 164 -23.07 3.55 -3.34
N GLY A 165 -24.25 3.79 -2.76
CA GLY A 165 -25.29 2.76 -2.61
C GLY A 165 -26.29 3.06 -1.50
N ILE A 166 -27.28 2.20 -1.30
CA ILE A 166 -28.31 2.42 -0.27
C ILE A 166 -27.72 2.33 1.15
N ASN A 167 -28.04 3.33 1.99
CA ASN A 167 -27.59 3.35 3.38
C ASN A 167 -28.63 2.66 4.28
N PRO A 168 -28.27 1.61 5.05
CA PRO A 168 -29.19 0.94 5.97
C PRO A 168 -29.82 1.86 7.03
N ASN A 169 -29.15 2.97 7.37
CA ASN A 169 -29.66 3.96 8.33
C ASN A 169 -30.58 5.02 7.68
N GLY A 170 -30.87 4.89 6.39
CA GLY A 170 -31.69 5.79 5.60
C GLY A 170 -30.87 6.66 4.64
N GLY A 171 -31.44 6.94 3.46
CA GLY A 171 -30.77 7.71 2.41
C GLY A 171 -29.82 6.87 1.56
N PHE A 172 -28.75 7.50 1.07
CA PHE A 172 -27.79 6.92 0.14
C PHE A 172 -26.37 7.31 0.58
N TYR A 173 -25.43 6.37 0.53
CA TYR A 173 -24.01 6.69 0.50
C TYR A 173 -23.71 7.36 -0.84
N SER A 174 -23.22 8.60 -0.82
CA SER A 174 -22.82 9.31 -2.04
C SER A 174 -21.32 9.53 -1.96
N ASP A 175 -20.56 8.70 -2.68
CA ASP A 175 -19.11 8.68 -2.73
C ASP A 175 -18.50 8.80 -1.33
N THR A 176 -19.02 7.99 -0.41
CA THR A 176 -18.67 8.08 1.01
C THR A 176 -17.31 7.43 1.22
N ASN A 177 -16.28 8.21 1.56
CA ASN A 177 -14.98 7.65 1.95
C ASN A 177 -15.11 6.89 3.28
N ILE A 178 -14.68 5.63 3.28
CA ILE A 178 -14.62 4.75 4.45
C ILE A 178 -13.19 4.41 4.87
N ALA A 179 -12.17 4.89 4.14
CA ALA A 179 -10.76 4.81 4.53
C ALA A 179 -10.42 5.94 5.51
N LEU A 180 -10.80 5.75 6.77
CA LEU A 180 -10.65 6.73 7.84
C LEU A 180 -9.63 6.28 8.89
N VAL A 181 -8.96 7.25 9.51
CA VAL A 181 -8.13 6.99 10.70
C VAL A 181 -9.05 6.45 11.81
N PRO A 182 -8.72 5.31 12.45
CA PRO A 182 -9.63 4.66 13.38
C PRO A 182 -10.11 5.58 14.50
N ASP A 183 -11.39 5.45 14.86
CA ASP A 183 -12.07 6.26 15.88
C ASP A 183 -12.12 7.78 15.60
N THR A 184 -11.90 8.19 14.34
CA THR A 184 -12.00 9.59 13.89
C THR A 184 -12.86 9.71 12.62
N ASN A 185 -13.01 10.95 12.12
CA ASN A 185 -13.56 11.25 10.80
C ASN A 185 -12.47 11.77 9.83
N LEU A 186 -11.19 11.58 10.15
CA LEU A 186 -10.08 12.02 9.33
C LEU A 186 -9.82 10.97 8.23
N SER A 187 -9.62 11.41 6.99
CA SER A 187 -9.15 10.53 5.90
C SER A 187 -7.73 10.04 6.18
N VAL A 188 -7.39 8.86 5.66
CA VAL A 188 -6.01 8.36 5.71
C VAL A 188 -5.13 9.12 4.70
N CYS A 189 -4.16 9.85 5.21
CA CYS A 189 -3.12 10.55 4.46
C CYS A 189 -1.89 10.77 5.35
N VAL A 190 -0.79 11.23 4.74
CA VAL A 190 0.50 11.49 5.42
C VAL A 190 0.34 12.41 6.64
N SER A 191 -0.44 13.49 6.50
CA SER A 191 -0.60 14.48 7.58
C SER A 191 -1.44 13.97 8.75
N ASN A 192 -2.30 12.97 8.55
CA ASN A 192 -3.19 12.47 9.61
C ASN A 192 -2.62 11.24 10.35
N ILE A 193 -1.58 10.57 9.85
CA ILE A 193 -0.93 9.43 10.53
C ILE A 193 0.59 9.56 10.41
N ASN A 194 1.24 10.18 11.40
CA ASN A 194 2.70 10.39 11.39
C ASN A 194 3.25 10.62 12.80
N ASN A 195 4.57 10.66 12.92
CA ASN A 195 5.26 11.08 14.14
C ASN A 195 6.12 12.34 13.92
N GLY A 196 5.64 13.28 13.11
CA GLY A 196 6.32 14.55 12.85
C GLY A 196 7.36 14.50 11.73
N VAL A 197 8.04 15.62 11.52
CA VAL A 197 8.99 15.83 10.42
C VAL A 197 10.42 15.42 10.82
N SER A 198 11.16 14.79 9.91
CA SER A 198 12.60 14.54 10.04
C SER A 198 13.38 14.88 8.77
N SER A 199 14.70 14.81 8.86
CA SER A 199 15.57 14.94 7.69
C SER A 199 15.59 13.64 6.88
N PRO A 200 15.83 13.71 5.55
CA PRO A 200 15.94 12.55 4.66
C PRO A 200 16.71 11.38 5.26
N GLY A 201 16.04 10.23 5.38
CA GLY A 201 16.63 8.99 5.88
C GLY A 201 16.89 8.95 7.39
N PHE A 202 16.18 9.77 8.17
CA PHE A 202 16.19 9.70 9.63
C PHE A 202 14.78 9.47 10.18
N PRO A 203 14.62 8.65 11.24
CA PRO A 203 13.33 8.43 11.86
C PRO A 203 12.80 9.71 12.53
N PRO A 204 11.48 9.92 12.54
CA PRO A 204 10.86 11.11 13.12
C PRO A 204 10.69 10.99 14.64
N THR A 205 10.78 12.12 15.35
CA THR A 205 10.79 12.15 16.83
C THR A 205 9.62 12.90 17.47
N GLY A 206 8.61 13.22 16.68
CA GLY A 206 7.40 13.95 17.09
C GLY A 206 7.29 15.34 16.45
N PRO A 207 6.13 16.01 16.64
CA PRO A 207 4.99 15.57 17.45
C PRO A 207 4.22 14.40 16.82
N CYS A 208 3.57 13.60 17.66
CA CYS A 208 2.73 12.47 17.24
C CYS A 208 1.37 12.96 16.74
N GLU A 209 0.94 12.48 15.58
CA GLU A 209 -0.40 12.64 15.02
C GLU A 209 -0.92 11.25 14.64
N ASN A 210 -1.78 10.65 15.47
CA ASN A 210 -2.25 9.26 15.34
C ASN A 210 -1.11 8.24 15.10
N CYS A 211 0.07 8.49 15.69
CA CYS A 211 1.30 7.73 15.44
C CYS A 211 1.23 6.27 15.90
N GLU A 212 0.22 5.88 16.70
CA GLU A 212 -0.06 4.47 17.00
C GLU A 212 -0.41 3.64 15.76
N TYR A 213 -0.84 4.31 14.68
CA TYR A 213 -1.10 3.68 13.39
C TYR A 213 0.04 3.89 12.39
N TYR A 214 1.16 4.51 12.80
CA TYR A 214 2.29 4.82 11.93
C TYR A 214 3.46 3.85 12.18
N ASN A 215 4.04 3.31 11.11
CA ASN A 215 5.30 2.59 11.13
C ASN A 215 6.34 3.36 10.32
N ASP A 216 7.41 3.79 11.00
CA ASP A 216 8.62 4.25 10.34
C ASP A 216 9.34 3.06 9.68
N ASN A 217 9.76 3.25 8.44
CA ASN A 217 10.50 2.26 7.66
C ASN A 217 11.82 2.83 7.12
N THR A 218 12.36 3.85 7.78
CA THR A 218 13.69 4.40 7.50
C THR A 218 14.74 3.28 7.55
N GLY A 219 15.39 3.00 6.41
CA GLY A 219 16.37 1.91 6.30
C GLY A 219 15.78 0.49 6.41
N GLY A 220 14.46 0.38 6.25
CA GLY A 220 13.73 -0.87 6.20
C GLY A 220 14.26 -1.84 5.15
N GLN A 221 14.03 -3.14 5.34
CA GLN A 221 14.61 -4.17 4.47
C GLN A 221 13.62 -4.83 3.52
N SER A 222 12.32 -4.64 3.79
CA SER A 222 11.26 -5.41 3.14
C SER A 222 10.44 -4.62 2.12
N LEU A 223 10.34 -3.30 2.30
CA LEU A 223 9.62 -2.35 1.46
C LEU A 223 10.48 -1.13 1.22
N GLU A 224 10.32 -0.48 0.07
CA GLU A 224 11.01 0.78 -0.25
C GLU A 224 10.40 1.98 0.49
N TYR A 225 9.07 2.08 0.60
CA TYR A 225 8.40 3.23 1.23
C TYR A 225 9.01 3.62 2.58
N ASP A 226 9.24 4.92 2.77
CA ASP A 226 9.83 5.48 3.99
C ASP A 226 8.94 5.33 5.23
N GLY A 227 7.62 5.30 5.04
CA GLY A 227 6.66 5.03 6.09
C GLY A 227 5.37 4.42 5.58
N PHE A 228 4.67 3.72 6.45
CA PHE A 228 3.37 3.15 6.14
C PHE A 228 2.54 2.92 7.41
N THR A 229 1.23 2.75 7.24
CA THR A 229 0.32 2.55 8.36
C THR A 229 0.43 1.14 8.92
N THR A 230 0.02 0.93 10.16
CA THR A 230 -0.41 -0.40 10.63
C THR A 230 -1.57 -0.92 9.77
N LEU A 231 -1.92 -2.20 9.91
CA LEU A 231 -3.09 -2.76 9.25
C LEU A 231 -4.37 -2.06 9.71
N LEU A 232 -4.98 -1.30 8.81
CA LEU A 232 -6.26 -0.62 9.03
C LEU A 232 -7.42 -1.49 8.53
N THR A 233 -8.63 -1.19 8.99
CA THR A 233 -9.84 -1.89 8.53
C THR A 233 -10.99 -0.91 8.33
N ALA A 234 -11.32 -0.65 7.08
CA ALA A 234 -12.55 0.04 6.71
C ALA A 234 -13.74 -0.91 6.90
N LYS A 235 -14.84 -0.41 7.48
CA LYS A 235 -16.07 -1.16 7.71
C LYS A 235 -17.25 -0.32 7.28
N LEU A 236 -18.20 -0.93 6.57
CA LEU A 236 -19.43 -0.26 6.17
C LEU A 236 -20.60 -1.22 6.33
N ALA A 237 -21.71 -0.71 6.89
CA ALA A 237 -22.97 -1.43 6.91
C ALA A 237 -23.63 -1.34 5.53
N VAL A 238 -24.16 -2.45 5.04
CA VAL A 238 -24.81 -2.56 3.73
C VAL A 238 -26.11 -3.35 3.88
N ILE A 239 -26.97 -3.29 2.87
CA ILE A 239 -28.18 -4.10 2.79
C ILE A 239 -27.84 -5.32 1.92
N PRO A 240 -28.05 -6.55 2.40
CA PRO A 240 -27.84 -7.75 1.60
C PRO A 240 -28.63 -7.70 0.29
N PHE A 241 -28.00 -8.15 -0.80
CA PHE A 241 -28.58 -8.25 -2.15
C PHE A 241 -28.92 -6.91 -2.83
N GLU A 242 -28.45 -5.79 -2.29
CA GLU A 242 -28.51 -4.49 -2.95
C GLU A 242 -27.17 -4.20 -3.66
N GLU A 243 -27.22 -3.46 -4.76
CA GLU A 243 -26.02 -3.08 -5.52
C GLU A 243 -25.35 -1.84 -4.92
N TYR A 244 -24.02 -1.89 -4.87
CA TYR A 244 -23.15 -0.82 -4.42
C TYR A 244 -22.02 -0.61 -5.43
N HIS A 245 -21.59 0.63 -5.58
CA HIS A 245 -20.40 0.99 -6.37
C HIS A 245 -19.23 1.26 -5.42
N LEU A 246 -18.09 0.62 -5.66
CA LEU A 246 -16.87 0.80 -4.89
C LEU A 246 -15.77 1.40 -5.75
N VAL A 247 -15.10 2.43 -5.24
CA VAL A 247 -13.90 3.02 -5.83
C VAL A 247 -12.77 2.98 -4.81
N ILE A 248 -11.63 2.42 -5.15
CA ILE A 248 -10.46 2.35 -4.27
C ILE A 248 -9.23 2.84 -5.02
N GLY A 249 -8.37 3.62 -4.36
CA GLY A 249 -7.15 4.10 -4.99
C GLY A 249 -6.29 5.01 -4.15
N ALA A 250 -5.16 5.39 -4.73
CA ALA A 250 -4.18 6.32 -4.19
C ALA A 250 -3.67 7.26 -5.30
N ALA A 251 -3.21 8.45 -4.91
CA ALA A 251 -2.68 9.45 -5.82
C ALA A 251 -1.75 10.42 -5.07
N ASP A 252 -0.80 11.00 -5.79
CA ASP A 252 0.05 12.08 -5.28
C ASP A 252 -0.79 13.33 -5.06
N GLU A 253 -0.53 14.06 -3.97
CA GLU A 253 -1.13 15.38 -3.74
C GLU A 253 -0.09 16.47 -3.94
N GLY A 254 -0.38 17.45 -4.79
CA GLY A 254 0.43 18.67 -4.92
C GLY A 254 1.55 18.58 -5.95
N ASP A 255 2.36 17.51 -5.92
CA ASP A 255 3.33 17.20 -6.97
C ASP A 255 3.24 15.73 -7.49
N HIS A 256 4.29 15.24 -8.15
CA HIS A 256 4.38 13.89 -8.76
C HIS A 256 5.73 13.21 -8.45
N ILE A 257 6.36 13.61 -7.34
CA ILE A 257 7.75 13.32 -6.99
C ILE A 257 7.86 12.38 -5.78
N TYR A 258 6.83 12.29 -4.95
CA TYR A 258 6.77 11.36 -3.83
C TYR A 258 5.63 10.39 -4.03
N ASP A 259 5.96 9.14 -4.34
CA ASP A 259 4.96 8.14 -4.65
C ASP A 259 4.32 7.62 -3.34
N CYS A 260 3.03 7.27 -3.43
CA CYS A 260 2.28 6.60 -2.38
C CYS A 260 1.56 5.37 -2.89
N GLY A 261 0.97 4.58 -1.99
CA GLY A 261 0.17 3.44 -2.38
C GLY A 261 -0.73 2.90 -1.28
N ILE A 262 -1.79 2.25 -1.71
CA ILE A 262 -2.69 1.45 -0.86
C ILE A 262 -2.53 -0.04 -1.20
N PHE A 263 -2.39 -0.85 -0.15
CA PHE A 263 -2.28 -2.31 -0.19
C PHE A 263 -3.53 -2.91 0.46
N VAL A 264 -4.17 -3.87 -0.20
CA VAL A 264 -5.51 -4.38 0.15
C VAL A 264 -5.54 -5.90 0.19
#